data_AF-R9KWK8-F1
#
_entry.id   AF-R9KWK8-F1
#
_cell.length_a   1.000
_cell.length_b   1.000
_cell.length_c   1.000
_cell.angle_alpha   90.00
_cell.angle_beta   90.00
_cell.angle_gamma   90.00
#
_symmetry.space_group_name_H-M   'P 1'
#
loop_
_entity.id
_entity.type
_entity.pdbx_description
1 polymer ?
#
loop_
_entity_poly.entity_id
_entity_poly.type
_entity_poly.pdbx_seq_one_letter_code
_entity_poly.pdbx_strand_id
1 'polypeptide(L)'
;MGKRFRKEIIFKYSVIFYLAAAAWVLPKMGGGFHAALSFLKNMETDTGFQNGAGSFTSMDFRYQEKFQDTLGRYRYFASLYQEENSVPVPGLRSTDILGNPCTQMVPQGICIAGDYMLVTAYDSGTPYQVKPGQRSRKVNKSVLYVLSNQGAGSRELLVTVVLPDINHVGGVAFDGQNVWIAKSTDRQCSVVPYGTIQQAAQSGASSYELTSYGQNVPCGAVASFVTWHSGKLWVGTYSNRVSGKGGLRSFSVKKEQGAEGQVFSLQQEEQIAIPGYANGAAFLEQGGNTYLVVTTSKGRYFDSEVYFYKVAEDCFTGRNLYYLEKSCQFPPMAEELVCDGGRAYFLFESSATCYSTPYWKCSYPVDRICAVSASELLGNHQGIRKLQGMAEYFLEGVCCLPAYICNSYWKKRRLWGWGTAA
;
A
#
# COMPACT_ATOMS: atom_id res chain seq x y z
N MET A 1 -40.91 -6.19 -39.82
CA MET A 1 -40.98 -7.01 -38.59
C MET A 1 -40.33 -8.39 -38.84
N GLY A 2 -38.99 -8.48 -38.92
CA GLY A 2 -38.36 -9.72 -39.42
C GLY A 2 -36.83 -9.87 -39.34
N LYS A 3 -36.11 -9.05 -38.56
CA LYS A 3 -34.65 -9.23 -38.34
C LYS A 3 -34.22 -9.25 -36.86
N ARG A 4 -35.07 -8.77 -35.93
CA ARG A 4 -34.77 -8.76 -34.48
C ARG A 4 -35.13 -10.08 -33.78
N PHE A 5 -36.15 -10.79 -34.28
CA PHE A 5 -36.61 -12.08 -33.71
C PHE A 5 -35.68 -13.28 -34.03
N ARG A 6 -34.82 -13.17 -35.06
CA ARG A 6 -33.93 -14.27 -35.49
C ARG A 6 -32.62 -14.36 -34.69
N LYS A 7 -32.20 -13.29 -34.00
CA LYS A 7 -30.96 -13.29 -33.18
C LYS A 7 -31.17 -13.81 -31.75
N GLU A 8 -32.34 -13.62 -31.15
CA GLU A 8 -32.61 -14.14 -29.79
C GLU A 8 -32.82 -15.66 -29.77
N ILE A 9 -33.35 -16.24 -30.85
CA ILE A 9 -33.55 -17.69 -30.99
C ILE A 9 -32.20 -18.40 -31.14
N ILE A 10 -31.29 -17.89 -31.99
CA ILE A 10 -29.97 -18.49 -32.21
C ILE A 10 -29.07 -18.41 -30.95
N PHE A 11 -29.20 -17.36 -30.14
CA PHE A 11 -28.42 -17.20 -28.90
C PHE A 11 -28.94 -18.10 -27.76
N LYS A 12 -30.26 -18.25 -27.60
CA LYS A 12 -30.84 -19.16 -26.60
C LYS A 12 -30.54 -20.63 -26.90
N TYR A 13 -30.58 -21.05 -28.18
CA TYR A 13 -30.25 -22.43 -28.55
C TYR A 13 -28.74 -22.72 -28.56
N SER A 14 -27.86 -21.71 -28.76
CA SER A 14 -26.41 -21.91 -28.59
C SER A 14 -26.01 -22.14 -27.13
N VAL A 15 -26.60 -21.40 -26.18
CA VAL A 15 -26.32 -21.58 -24.74
C VAL A 15 -26.84 -22.92 -24.24
N ILE A 16 -28.00 -23.38 -24.73
CA ILE A 16 -28.54 -24.72 -24.41
C ILE A 16 -27.68 -25.82 -25.05
N PHE A 17 -27.11 -25.61 -26.24
CA PHE A 17 -26.18 -26.57 -26.86
C PHE A 17 -24.84 -26.63 -26.12
N TYR A 18 -24.32 -25.51 -25.59
CA TYR A 18 -23.12 -25.49 -24.75
C TYR A 18 -23.35 -26.13 -23.36
N LEU A 19 -24.54 -25.97 -22.78
CA LEU A 19 -24.92 -26.62 -21.53
C LEU A 19 -25.18 -28.12 -21.71
N ALA A 20 -25.75 -28.54 -22.84
CA ALA A 20 -25.93 -29.95 -23.19
C ALA A 20 -24.60 -30.63 -23.56
N ALA A 21 -23.70 -29.93 -24.25
CA ALA A 21 -22.34 -30.40 -24.53
C ALA A 21 -21.50 -30.51 -23.24
N ALA A 22 -21.61 -29.55 -22.32
CA ALA A 22 -20.99 -29.62 -21.00
C ALA A 22 -21.57 -30.78 -20.16
N ALA A 23 -22.89 -30.98 -20.19
CA ALA A 23 -23.56 -32.09 -19.50
C ALA A 23 -23.21 -33.47 -20.07
N TRP A 24 -22.78 -33.55 -21.34
CA TRP A 24 -22.34 -34.81 -21.96
C TRP A 24 -20.84 -35.08 -21.84
N VAL A 25 -20.02 -34.03 -21.67
CA VAL A 25 -18.56 -34.14 -21.49
C VAL A 25 -18.18 -34.34 -20.02
N LEU A 26 -18.95 -33.80 -19.08
CA LEU A 26 -18.67 -33.87 -17.63
C LEU A 26 -18.81 -35.26 -16.97
N PRO A 27 -19.54 -36.25 -17.50
CA PRO A 27 -19.52 -37.61 -16.94
C PRO A 27 -18.23 -38.40 -17.24
N LYS A 28 -17.31 -37.89 -18.07
CA LYS A 28 -16.06 -38.60 -18.41
C LYS A 28 -14.82 -38.16 -17.62
N MET A 29 -14.94 -37.19 -16.71
CA MET A 29 -13.84 -36.79 -15.82
C MET A 29 -14.41 -36.60 -14.41
N GLY A 30 -14.37 -37.67 -13.61
CA GLY A 30 -15.06 -37.81 -12.33
C GLY A 30 -14.60 -36.86 -11.22
N GLY A 31 -15.06 -35.60 -11.24
CA GLY A 31 -14.83 -34.65 -10.15
C GLY A 31 -15.61 -33.34 -10.18
N GLY A 32 -16.56 -33.12 -11.09
CA GLY A 32 -17.10 -31.77 -11.36
C GLY A 32 -18.36 -31.35 -10.57
N PHE A 33 -19.27 -32.27 -10.25
CA PHE A 33 -20.60 -31.87 -9.73
C PHE A 33 -20.59 -31.59 -8.22
N HIS A 34 -19.83 -32.38 -7.46
CA HIS A 34 -19.69 -32.19 -6.01
C HIS A 34 -18.94 -30.89 -5.65
N ALA A 35 -17.96 -30.46 -6.45
CA ALA A 35 -17.22 -29.23 -6.22
C ALA A 35 -18.06 -27.97 -6.49
N ALA A 36 -18.88 -27.99 -7.54
CA ALA A 36 -19.79 -26.88 -7.85
C ALA A 36 -20.95 -26.77 -6.83
N LEU A 37 -21.48 -27.90 -6.37
CA LEU A 37 -22.48 -27.93 -5.28
C LEU A 37 -21.87 -27.53 -3.94
N SER A 38 -20.63 -27.93 -3.63
CA SER A 38 -19.92 -27.49 -2.41
C SER A 38 -19.63 -25.99 -2.45
N PHE A 39 -19.27 -25.44 -3.62
CA PHE A 39 -19.08 -24.00 -3.82
C PHE A 39 -20.38 -23.19 -3.60
N LEU A 40 -21.51 -23.64 -4.15
CA LEU A 40 -22.81 -23.01 -3.94
C LEU A 40 -23.31 -23.16 -2.50
N LYS A 41 -23.12 -24.34 -1.90
CA LYS A 41 -23.50 -24.61 -0.51
C LYS A 41 -22.65 -23.80 0.48
N ASN A 42 -21.38 -23.56 0.18
CA ASN A 42 -20.49 -22.68 0.95
C ASN A 42 -20.84 -21.20 0.78
N MET A 43 -21.36 -20.78 -0.38
CA MET A 43 -21.93 -19.43 -0.55
C MET A 43 -23.24 -19.22 0.23
N GLU A 44 -24.06 -20.26 0.37
CA GLU A 44 -25.31 -20.21 1.14
C GLU A 44 -25.12 -20.43 2.66
N THR A 45 -23.99 -20.99 3.11
CA THR A 45 -23.67 -21.08 4.55
C THR A 45 -23.05 -19.80 5.11
N ASP A 46 -22.47 -18.94 4.27
CA ASP A 46 -21.89 -17.64 4.69
C ASP A 46 -22.95 -16.55 4.98
N THR A 47 -24.23 -16.82 4.72
CA THR A 47 -25.36 -15.92 5.07
C THR A 47 -26.01 -16.27 6.41
N GLY A 48 -25.52 -17.29 7.10
CA GLY A 48 -26.01 -17.75 8.39
C GLY A 48 -25.23 -17.22 9.59
N PHE A 49 -24.93 -15.92 9.67
CA PHE A 49 -24.50 -15.34 10.95
C PHE A 49 -25.74 -15.11 11.82
N GLN A 50 -25.88 -15.98 12.83
CA GLN A 50 -26.80 -15.76 13.92
C GLN A 50 -26.47 -14.43 14.62
N ASN A 51 -27.52 -13.62 14.81
CA ASN A 51 -27.55 -12.49 15.74
C ASN A 51 -26.93 -12.90 17.09
N GLY A 52 -25.75 -12.37 17.44
CA GLY A 52 -25.19 -12.62 18.78
C GLY A 52 -23.70 -12.35 19.02
N ALA A 53 -22.86 -12.17 17.99
CA ALA A 53 -21.45 -11.79 18.17
C ALA A 53 -21.16 -10.54 17.34
N GLY A 54 -20.51 -9.53 17.92
CA GLY A 54 -20.08 -8.34 17.19
C GLY A 54 -19.32 -8.73 15.91
N SER A 55 -19.50 -7.97 14.84
CA SER A 55 -18.60 -8.06 13.69
C SER A 55 -17.19 -7.70 14.17
N PHE A 56 -16.25 -8.64 14.10
CA PHE A 56 -14.85 -8.41 14.48
C PHE A 56 -13.97 -8.33 13.23
N THR A 57 -12.93 -7.49 13.28
CA THR A 57 -11.89 -7.47 12.25
C THR A 57 -10.98 -8.68 12.42
N SER A 58 -10.82 -9.47 11.35
CA SER A 58 -10.06 -10.72 11.36
C SER A 58 -8.56 -10.50 11.53
N MET A 59 -7.90 -11.39 12.28
CA MET A 59 -6.44 -11.42 12.51
C MET A 59 -5.85 -12.81 12.26
N ASP A 60 -6.29 -13.50 11.20
CA ASP A 60 -5.82 -14.85 10.85
C ASP A 60 -4.90 -14.83 9.63
N PHE A 61 -3.89 -15.70 9.60
CA PHE A 61 -3.16 -16.02 8.37
C PHE A 61 -4.08 -16.73 7.37
N ARG A 62 -4.37 -16.09 6.24
CA ARG A 62 -5.35 -16.56 5.25
C ARG A 62 -4.79 -17.58 4.24
N TYR A 63 -3.48 -17.59 4.01
CA TYR A 63 -2.82 -18.31 2.92
C TYR A 63 -1.56 -19.06 3.37
N GLN A 64 -1.57 -19.68 4.56
CA GLN A 64 -0.39 -20.32 5.15
C GLN A 64 0.39 -21.21 4.16
N GLU A 65 -0.26 -22.16 3.46
CA GLU A 65 0.41 -23.04 2.48
C GLU A 65 1.03 -22.27 1.31
N LYS A 66 0.27 -21.35 0.69
CA LYS A 66 0.78 -20.55 -0.44
C LYS A 66 1.85 -19.55 -0.02
N PHE A 67 1.85 -19.13 1.24
CA PHE A 67 2.93 -18.31 1.77
C PHE A 67 4.23 -19.12 1.88
N GLN A 68 4.15 -20.41 2.23
CA GLN A 68 5.33 -21.30 2.15
C GLN A 68 5.85 -21.44 0.71
N ASP A 69 4.95 -21.58 -0.28
CA ASP A 69 5.35 -21.55 -1.70
C ASP A 69 6.02 -20.22 -2.08
N THR A 70 5.51 -19.12 -1.54
CA THR A 70 6.08 -17.78 -1.72
C THR A 70 7.48 -17.70 -1.13
N LEU A 71 7.71 -18.17 0.10
CA LEU A 71 9.05 -18.24 0.69
C LEU A 71 9.99 -19.14 -0.14
N GLY A 72 9.49 -20.27 -0.65
CA GLY A 72 10.24 -21.17 -1.53
C GLY A 72 10.67 -20.52 -2.86
N ARG A 73 9.81 -19.66 -3.43
CA ARG A 73 10.09 -18.90 -4.66
C ARG A 73 11.06 -17.74 -4.43
N TYR A 74 10.88 -16.99 -3.35
CA TYR A 74 11.66 -15.79 -3.01
C TYR A 74 12.65 -16.11 -1.88
N ARG A 75 13.62 -16.98 -2.17
CA ARG A 75 14.59 -17.48 -1.17
C ARG A 75 15.38 -16.39 -0.45
N TYR A 76 15.71 -15.30 -1.14
CA TYR A 76 16.37 -14.16 -0.50
C TYR A 76 15.47 -13.52 0.54
N PHE A 77 14.23 -13.18 0.18
CA PHE A 77 13.22 -12.70 1.13
C PHE A 77 13.02 -13.68 2.29
N ALA A 78 12.92 -14.98 2.00
CA ALA A 78 12.78 -16.01 3.01
C ALA A 78 13.98 -16.08 3.97
N SER A 79 15.20 -15.85 3.49
CA SER A 79 16.40 -15.84 4.34
C SER A 79 16.43 -14.66 5.33
N LEU A 80 15.66 -13.60 5.07
CA LEU A 80 15.57 -12.43 5.94
C LEU A 80 14.34 -12.46 6.86
N TYR A 81 13.36 -13.31 6.54
CA TYR A 81 12.04 -13.35 7.17
C TYR A 81 12.13 -13.82 8.62
N GLN A 82 11.50 -13.07 9.52
CA GLN A 82 11.40 -13.37 10.94
C GLN A 82 9.94 -13.68 11.29
N GLU A 83 9.61 -14.98 11.35
CA GLU A 83 8.24 -15.45 11.57
C GLU A 83 7.68 -14.95 12.91
N GLU A 84 8.48 -15.05 13.97
CA GLU A 84 8.11 -14.70 15.33
C GLU A 84 7.85 -13.20 15.53
N ASN A 85 8.28 -12.35 14.59
CA ASN A 85 8.06 -10.90 14.62
C ASN A 85 7.04 -10.42 13.57
N SER A 86 6.48 -11.36 12.80
CA SER A 86 5.52 -11.10 11.74
C SER A 86 4.10 -11.36 12.23
N VAL A 87 3.15 -10.55 11.79
CA VAL A 87 1.75 -10.63 12.24
C VAL A 87 0.80 -10.66 11.06
N PRO A 88 -0.39 -11.29 11.20
CA PRO A 88 -1.40 -11.28 10.16
C PRO A 88 -1.74 -9.85 9.72
N VAL A 89 -1.98 -9.65 8.42
CA VAL A 89 -2.55 -8.38 7.96
C VAL A 89 -4.00 -8.31 8.46
N PRO A 90 -4.41 -7.24 9.17
CA PRO A 90 -5.78 -7.13 9.66
C PRO A 90 -6.81 -7.07 8.54
N GLY A 91 -7.98 -7.65 8.78
CA GLY A 91 -9.16 -7.46 7.95
C GLY A 91 -9.16 -8.19 6.60
N LEU A 92 -8.19 -9.06 6.32
CA LEU A 92 -8.13 -9.81 5.06
C LEU A 92 -9.37 -10.69 4.81
N ARG A 93 -9.97 -11.26 5.86
CA ARG A 93 -11.22 -12.02 5.75
C ARG A 93 -12.42 -11.12 5.91
N SER A 94 -12.44 -10.32 6.98
CA SER A 94 -13.51 -9.37 7.28
C SER A 94 -12.99 -8.23 8.13
N THR A 95 -13.41 -7.02 7.81
CA THR A 95 -13.17 -5.79 8.56
C THR A 95 -14.47 -5.32 9.18
N ASP A 96 -14.45 -4.98 10.47
CA ASP A 96 -15.59 -4.37 11.14
C ASP A 96 -15.73 -2.88 10.77
N ILE A 97 -16.83 -2.53 10.13
CA ILE A 97 -17.21 -1.16 9.79
C ILE A 97 -18.46 -0.80 10.60
N LEU A 98 -18.24 -0.36 11.84
CA LEU A 98 -19.29 0.06 12.76
C LEU A 98 -20.39 -1.01 12.93
N GLY A 99 -19.97 -2.26 13.18
CA GLY A 99 -20.83 -3.43 13.35
C GLY A 99 -21.17 -4.15 12.05
N ASN A 100 -20.73 -3.66 10.89
CA ASN A 100 -21.00 -4.28 9.58
C ASN A 100 -19.72 -4.89 8.99
N PRO A 101 -19.74 -6.17 8.59
CA PRO A 101 -18.56 -6.80 8.01
C PRO A 101 -18.27 -6.31 6.57
N CYS A 102 -17.01 -6.05 6.26
CA CYS A 102 -16.51 -5.77 4.92
C CYS A 102 -15.40 -6.75 4.53
N THR A 103 -15.56 -7.46 3.40
CA THR A 103 -14.62 -8.50 2.95
C THR A 103 -13.67 -8.05 1.83
N GLN A 104 -13.69 -6.75 1.49
CA GLN A 104 -13.06 -6.20 0.28
C GLN A 104 -11.97 -5.16 0.56
N MET A 105 -11.54 -5.03 1.82
CA MET A 105 -10.46 -4.12 2.19
C MET A 105 -9.12 -4.60 1.62
N VAL A 106 -8.33 -3.63 1.16
CA VAL A 106 -7.00 -3.82 0.59
C VAL A 106 -6.03 -2.95 1.40
N PRO A 107 -5.02 -3.54 2.07
CA PRO A 107 -4.05 -2.78 2.84
C PRO A 107 -3.12 -1.99 1.90
N GLN A 108 -2.65 -0.81 2.31
CA GLN A 108 -1.80 0.06 1.47
C GLN A 108 -0.58 0.58 2.23
N GLY A 109 -0.79 1.26 3.35
CA GLY A 109 0.27 1.91 4.12
C GLY A 109 0.57 1.24 5.44
N ILE A 110 1.80 1.42 5.93
CA ILE A 110 2.22 0.96 7.26
C ILE A 110 3.14 1.97 7.94
N CYS A 111 2.92 2.24 9.23
CA CYS A 111 3.90 2.97 10.04
C CYS A 111 3.90 2.53 11.51
N ILE A 112 4.94 2.95 12.22
CA ILE A 112 5.02 2.86 13.68
C ILE A 112 4.76 4.26 14.25
N ALA A 113 3.83 4.34 15.20
CA ALA A 113 3.43 5.55 15.89
C ALA A 113 3.43 5.32 17.41
N GLY A 114 4.60 5.50 18.04
CA GLY A 114 4.80 5.22 19.46
C GLY A 114 4.39 3.79 19.81
N ASP A 115 3.37 3.67 20.65
CA ASP A 115 2.82 2.40 21.14
C ASP A 115 2.00 1.61 20.11
N TYR A 116 1.87 2.10 18.87
CA TYR A 116 1.02 1.49 17.85
C TYR A 116 1.74 1.23 16.53
N MET A 117 1.34 0.15 15.86
CA MET A 117 1.57 -0.07 14.44
C MET A 117 0.26 0.24 13.72
N LEU A 118 0.33 1.08 12.69
CA LEU A 118 -0.82 1.56 11.96
C LEU A 118 -0.80 1.01 10.54
N VAL A 119 -1.95 0.55 10.05
CA VAL A 119 -2.11 0.06 8.68
C VAL A 119 -3.33 0.68 8.04
N THR A 120 -3.16 1.38 6.91
CA THR A 120 -4.30 1.90 6.13
C THR A 120 -4.84 0.83 5.21
N ALA A 121 -6.16 0.82 4.99
CA ALA A 121 -6.77 0.00 3.97
C ALA A 121 -7.98 0.72 3.33
N TYR A 122 -8.18 0.47 2.04
CA TYR A 122 -9.32 0.98 1.30
C TYR A 122 -10.18 -0.15 0.77
N ASP A 123 -11.44 0.15 0.50
CA ASP A 123 -12.36 -0.80 -0.11
C ASP A 123 -12.12 -0.89 -1.64
N SER A 124 -11.79 -2.08 -2.15
CA SER A 124 -11.55 -2.32 -3.60
C SER A 124 -12.76 -2.19 -4.52
N GLY A 125 -13.96 -1.96 -3.99
CA GLY A 125 -15.14 -1.69 -4.81
C GLY A 125 -15.00 -0.40 -5.61
N THR A 126 -15.54 -0.38 -6.83
CA THR A 126 -15.60 0.84 -7.65
C THR A 126 -16.85 1.65 -7.30
N PRO A 127 -16.73 2.92 -6.86
CA PRO A 127 -17.90 3.75 -6.54
C PRO A 127 -18.75 4.07 -7.77
N TYR A 128 -18.13 4.08 -8.96
CA TYR A 128 -18.76 4.44 -10.23
C TYR A 128 -18.69 3.28 -11.22
N GLN A 129 -19.83 2.61 -11.44
CA GLN A 129 -20.36 2.14 -12.73
C GLN A 129 -21.53 1.19 -12.46
N VAL A 130 -22.64 1.73 -11.95
CA VAL A 130 -23.92 1.02 -12.01
C VAL A 130 -24.47 1.24 -13.41
N LYS A 131 -24.35 0.23 -14.28
CA LYS A 131 -25.24 0.18 -15.46
C LYS A 131 -26.67 -0.07 -14.95
N PRO A 132 -27.69 0.63 -15.47
CA PRO A 132 -29.07 0.38 -15.09
C PRO A 132 -29.40 -1.12 -15.16
N GLY A 133 -29.86 -1.70 -14.04
CA GLY A 133 -30.20 -3.13 -13.94
C GLY A 133 -29.11 -4.05 -13.37
N GLN A 134 -27.92 -3.55 -13.00
CA GLN A 134 -26.90 -4.34 -12.30
C GLN A 134 -26.90 -4.04 -10.79
N ARG A 135 -26.82 -5.09 -9.97
CA ARG A 135 -26.53 -4.97 -8.53
C ARG A 135 -25.08 -4.50 -8.38
N SER A 136 -24.86 -3.37 -7.71
CA SER A 136 -23.52 -2.94 -7.28
C SER A 136 -23.41 -3.06 -5.76
N ARG A 137 -22.23 -3.46 -5.28
CA ARG A 137 -21.94 -3.53 -3.86
C ARG A 137 -21.69 -2.13 -3.32
N LYS A 138 -22.23 -1.81 -2.14
CA LYS A 138 -21.89 -0.58 -1.42
C LYS A 138 -20.39 -0.58 -1.10
N VAL A 139 -19.69 0.47 -1.53
CA VAL A 139 -18.29 0.70 -1.17
C VAL A 139 -18.25 1.28 0.24
N ASN A 140 -17.40 0.74 1.10
CA ASN A 140 -17.25 1.22 2.47
C ASN A 140 -16.21 2.35 2.56
N LYS A 141 -16.31 3.13 3.66
CA LYS A 141 -15.28 4.07 4.08
C LYS A 141 -13.96 3.34 4.27
N SER A 142 -12.85 4.02 3.99
CA SER A 142 -11.52 3.48 4.24
C SER A 142 -11.25 3.36 5.73
N VAL A 143 -10.23 2.60 6.12
CA VAL A 143 -9.95 2.32 7.53
C VAL A 143 -8.47 2.50 7.86
N LEU A 144 -8.21 2.72 9.14
CA LEU A 144 -6.91 2.63 9.77
C LEU A 144 -6.97 1.56 10.86
N TYR A 145 -6.26 0.46 10.66
CA TYR A 145 -6.09 -0.57 11.69
C TYR A 145 -5.05 -0.09 12.70
N VAL A 146 -5.36 -0.20 13.98
CA VAL A 146 -4.47 0.17 15.08
C VAL A 146 -4.08 -1.11 15.80
N LEU A 147 -2.84 -1.56 15.61
CA LEU A 147 -2.28 -2.69 16.34
C LEU A 147 -1.40 -2.18 17.49
N SER A 148 -1.32 -2.93 18.58
CA SER A 148 -0.34 -2.67 19.64
C SER A 148 1.09 -2.81 19.11
N ASN A 149 2.04 -2.05 19.64
CA ASN A 149 3.46 -2.11 19.29
C ASN A 149 4.38 -2.33 20.51
N GLN A 150 3.86 -2.93 21.59
CA GLN A 150 4.65 -3.20 22.81
C GLN A 150 5.71 -4.30 22.59
N GLY A 151 5.50 -5.17 21.60
CA GLY A 151 6.45 -6.22 21.22
C GLY A 151 6.22 -6.67 19.79
N ALA A 152 7.30 -6.93 19.05
CA ALA A 152 7.21 -7.23 17.63
C ALA A 152 6.41 -8.50 17.31
N GLY A 153 6.52 -9.52 18.16
CA GLY A 153 5.81 -10.80 18.02
C GLY A 153 4.47 -10.92 18.72
N SER A 154 4.02 -9.87 19.42
CA SER A 154 2.79 -9.89 20.23
C SER A 154 1.85 -8.76 19.84
N ARG A 155 1.87 -8.35 18.56
CA ARG A 155 1.00 -7.26 18.11
C ARG A 155 -0.42 -7.77 17.95
N GLU A 156 -1.33 -7.19 18.73
CA GLU A 156 -2.76 -7.44 18.67
C GLU A 156 -3.47 -6.27 18.01
N LEU A 157 -4.54 -6.54 17.27
CA LEU A 157 -5.42 -5.49 16.77
C LEU A 157 -6.24 -4.93 17.95
N LEU A 158 -6.09 -3.63 18.20
CA LEU A 158 -6.80 -2.93 19.27
C LEU A 158 -8.13 -2.37 18.80
N VAL A 159 -8.16 -1.77 17.61
CA VAL A 159 -9.36 -1.14 17.05
C VAL A 159 -9.25 -0.97 15.53
N THR A 160 -10.39 -0.98 14.85
CA THR A 160 -10.52 -0.52 13.45
C THR A 160 -11.08 0.89 13.42
N VAL A 161 -10.26 1.88 13.09
CA VAL A 161 -10.74 3.26 12.93
C VAL A 161 -11.34 3.42 11.54
N VAL A 162 -12.64 3.69 11.47
CA VAL A 162 -13.37 3.97 10.22
C VAL A 162 -13.17 5.44 9.86
N LEU A 163 -12.50 5.70 8.74
CA LEU A 163 -12.12 7.04 8.30
C LEU A 163 -13.35 7.83 7.78
N PRO A 164 -13.32 9.17 7.77
CA PRO A 164 -14.47 10.00 7.40
C PRO A 164 -15.06 9.75 6.00
N ASP A 165 -14.27 9.24 5.06
CA ASP A 165 -14.61 9.19 3.64
C ASP A 165 -14.21 7.89 2.92
N ILE A 166 -14.73 7.75 1.70
CA ILE A 166 -14.36 6.69 0.76
C ILE A 166 -13.22 7.23 -0.10
N ASN A 167 -11.99 6.80 0.19
CA ASN A 167 -10.81 7.27 -0.53
C ASN A 167 -9.84 6.12 -0.80
N HIS A 168 -9.10 6.18 -1.91
CA HIS A 168 -7.93 5.32 -2.09
C HIS A 168 -6.80 5.85 -1.19
N VAL A 169 -6.90 5.54 0.11
CA VAL A 169 -5.88 5.90 1.10
C VAL A 169 -4.62 5.12 0.78
N GLY A 170 -3.52 5.84 0.65
CA GLY A 170 -2.21 5.28 0.36
C GLY A 170 -1.42 5.07 1.64
N GLY A 171 -0.15 5.47 1.60
CA GLY A 171 0.77 5.36 2.73
C GLY A 171 0.36 6.14 3.99
N VAL A 172 1.02 5.81 5.09
CA VAL A 172 0.82 6.45 6.40
C VAL A 172 2.15 6.75 7.07
N ALA A 173 2.25 7.88 7.78
CA ALA A 173 3.45 8.27 8.52
C ALA A 173 3.10 8.90 9.87
N PHE A 174 4.07 8.96 10.77
CA PHE A 174 3.91 9.58 12.08
C PHE A 174 5.00 10.63 12.30
N ASP A 175 4.62 11.87 12.61
CA ASP A 175 5.57 12.98 12.81
C ASP A 175 6.02 13.17 14.27
N GLY A 176 5.58 12.29 15.17
CA GLY A 176 5.76 12.41 16.62
C GLY A 176 4.55 12.99 17.36
N GLN A 177 3.61 13.64 16.65
CA GLN A 177 2.41 14.26 17.22
C GLN A 177 1.13 13.93 16.43
N ASN A 178 1.27 13.69 15.14
CA ASN A 178 0.18 13.47 14.20
C ASN A 178 0.49 12.31 13.27
N VAL A 179 -0.56 11.57 12.94
CA VAL A 179 -0.58 10.58 11.87
C VAL A 179 -0.97 11.27 10.58
N TRP A 180 -0.16 11.09 9.54
CA TRP A 180 -0.35 11.62 8.20
C TRP A 180 -0.76 10.50 7.26
N ILE A 181 -1.91 10.62 6.60
CA ILE A 181 -2.43 9.64 5.65
C ILE A 181 -2.40 10.24 4.25
N ALA A 182 -1.71 9.59 3.32
CA ALA A 182 -1.70 9.99 1.92
C ALA A 182 -3.07 9.69 1.28
N LYS A 183 -3.67 10.69 0.63
CA LYS A 183 -4.94 10.53 -0.11
C LYS A 183 -4.67 10.64 -1.61
N SER A 184 -4.46 9.49 -2.23
CA SER A 184 -4.10 9.37 -3.65
C SER A 184 -5.11 10.05 -4.56
N THR A 185 -6.41 9.93 -4.24
CA THR A 185 -7.49 10.50 -5.05
C THR A 185 -7.56 12.03 -4.97
N ASP A 186 -7.17 12.63 -3.84
CA ASP A 186 -7.45 14.05 -3.55
C ASP A 186 -6.22 14.96 -3.62
N ARG A 187 -5.02 14.39 -3.82
CA ARG A 187 -3.74 15.12 -3.83
C ARG A 187 -3.45 15.85 -2.51
N GLN A 188 -3.85 15.22 -1.41
CA GLN A 188 -3.79 15.76 -0.06
C GLN A 188 -3.17 14.73 0.89
N CYS A 189 -2.63 15.22 2.00
CA CYS A 189 -2.30 14.39 3.17
C CYS A 189 -3.25 14.78 4.30
N SER A 190 -3.94 13.81 4.88
CA SER A 190 -4.85 14.06 5.99
C SER A 190 -4.14 13.85 7.31
N VAL A 191 -4.49 14.69 8.28
CA VAL A 191 -3.90 14.73 9.62
C VAL A 191 -4.89 14.13 10.60
N VAL A 192 -4.43 13.16 11.38
CA VAL A 192 -5.14 12.64 12.55
C VAL A 192 -4.25 12.85 13.77
N PRO A 193 -4.66 13.64 14.78
CA PRO A 193 -3.89 13.82 16.00
C PRO A 193 -3.62 12.48 16.68
N TYR A 194 -2.41 12.28 17.22
CA TYR A 194 -2.06 11.02 17.88
C TYR A 194 -2.97 10.70 19.08
N GLY A 195 -3.41 11.73 19.81
CA GLY A 195 -4.37 11.59 20.91
C GLY A 195 -5.70 10.97 20.45
N THR A 196 -6.14 11.21 19.21
CA THR A 196 -7.34 10.57 18.65
C THR A 196 -7.13 9.08 18.41
N ILE A 197 -5.92 8.68 17.97
CA ILE A 197 -5.56 7.26 17.82
C ILE A 197 -5.53 6.56 19.19
N GLN A 198 -4.96 7.22 20.21
CA GLN A 198 -4.93 6.72 21.58
C GLN A 198 -6.34 6.54 22.14
N GLN A 199 -7.23 7.52 21.95
CA GLN A 199 -8.63 7.43 22.36
C GLN A 199 -9.36 6.28 21.68
N ALA A 200 -9.16 6.10 20.38
CA ALA A 200 -9.77 4.99 19.64
C ALA A 200 -9.27 3.64 20.16
N ALA A 201 -7.96 3.49 20.38
CA ALA A 201 -7.37 2.25 20.91
C ALA A 201 -7.84 1.91 22.33
N GLN A 202 -8.08 2.93 23.16
CA GLN A 202 -8.55 2.78 24.54
C GLN A 202 -10.07 2.59 24.64
N SER A 203 -10.82 2.74 23.54
CA SER A 203 -12.28 2.63 23.56
C SER A 203 -12.79 1.23 23.89
N GLY A 204 -11.98 0.19 23.66
CA GLY A 204 -12.39 -1.22 23.80
C GLY A 204 -13.39 -1.69 22.73
N ALA A 205 -13.72 -0.85 21.75
CA ALA A 205 -14.62 -1.19 20.66
C ALA A 205 -13.87 -1.91 19.52
N SER A 206 -14.56 -2.80 18.80
CA SER A 206 -14.03 -3.45 17.60
C SER A 206 -13.76 -2.45 16.47
N SER A 207 -14.62 -1.43 16.35
CA SER A 207 -14.46 -0.31 15.43
C SER A 207 -14.81 1.03 16.07
N TYR A 208 -14.16 2.09 15.58
CA TYR A 208 -14.29 3.46 16.07
C TYR A 208 -14.55 4.40 14.89
N GLU A 209 -15.58 5.24 14.95
CA GLU A 209 -15.84 6.22 13.90
C GLU A 209 -14.99 7.47 14.07
N LEU A 210 -14.11 7.74 13.10
CA LEU A 210 -13.47 9.04 12.97
C LEU A 210 -14.40 9.98 12.19
N THR A 211 -15.02 10.92 12.87
CA THR A 211 -16.02 11.84 12.27
C THR A 211 -15.41 12.85 11.32
N SER A 212 -14.18 13.30 11.59
CA SER A 212 -13.45 14.24 10.74
C SER A 212 -11.94 14.05 10.89
N TYR A 213 -11.20 14.38 9.83
CA TYR A 213 -9.76 14.59 9.93
C TYR A 213 -9.48 15.89 10.69
N GLY A 214 -8.35 15.99 11.38
CA GLY A 214 -7.90 17.26 11.97
C GLY A 214 -7.69 18.31 10.89
N GLN A 215 -7.13 17.90 9.75
CA GLN A 215 -7.09 18.72 8.54
C GLN A 215 -6.85 17.82 7.31
N ASN A 216 -7.31 18.24 6.14
CA ASN A 216 -6.78 17.75 4.87
C ASN A 216 -5.83 18.81 4.29
N VAL A 217 -4.55 18.47 4.14
CA VAL A 217 -3.50 19.41 3.76
C VAL A 217 -3.08 19.17 2.31
N PRO A 218 -3.25 20.15 1.41
CA PRO A 218 -2.78 20.02 0.03
C PRO A 218 -1.25 19.86 -0.04
N CYS A 219 -0.79 18.89 -0.82
CA CYS A 219 0.65 18.69 -1.09
C CYS A 219 1.02 19.01 -2.54
N GLY A 220 0.06 19.52 -3.34
CA GLY A 220 0.28 19.98 -4.72
C GLY A 220 0.52 18.87 -5.76
N ALA A 221 0.55 17.59 -5.34
CA ALA A 221 0.75 16.44 -6.20
C ALA A 221 -0.07 15.23 -5.71
N VAL A 222 -0.16 14.17 -6.52
CA VAL A 222 -0.74 12.90 -6.06
C VAL A 222 0.10 12.36 -4.89
N ALA A 223 -0.54 12.07 -3.77
CA ALA A 223 0.10 11.48 -2.61
C ALA A 223 -0.21 9.99 -2.59
N SER A 224 0.70 9.16 -3.11
CA SER A 224 0.54 7.70 -3.13
C SER A 224 1.03 7.04 -1.85
N PHE A 225 2.13 7.54 -1.31
CA PHE A 225 2.73 7.03 -0.07
C PHE A 225 3.46 8.15 0.65
N VAL A 226 3.75 7.96 1.93
CA VAL A 226 4.27 9.01 2.79
C VAL A 226 5.16 8.44 3.89
N THR A 227 6.28 9.11 4.15
CA THR A 227 7.16 8.77 5.27
C THR A 227 7.63 10.02 6.00
N TRP A 228 8.03 9.88 7.26
CA TRP A 228 8.55 10.97 8.08
C TRP A 228 10.02 10.71 8.41
N HIS A 229 10.88 11.68 8.10
CA HIS A 229 12.31 11.56 8.38
C HIS A 229 12.97 12.94 8.48
N SER A 230 13.87 13.09 9.46
CA SER A 230 14.62 14.33 9.74
C SER A 230 13.74 15.59 9.77
N GLY A 231 12.58 15.51 10.43
CA GLY A 231 11.67 16.65 10.59
C GLY A 231 10.87 17.03 9.33
N LYS A 232 10.87 16.18 8.30
CA LYS A 232 10.19 16.43 7.03
C LYS A 232 9.19 15.33 6.71
N LEU A 233 8.08 15.73 6.11
CA LEU A 233 7.12 14.83 5.50
C LEU A 233 7.55 14.56 4.05
N TRP A 234 7.78 13.31 3.71
CA TRP A 234 8.18 12.89 2.38
C TRP A 234 6.99 12.25 1.68
N VAL A 235 6.53 12.85 0.58
CA VAL A 235 5.35 12.41 -0.17
C VAL A 235 5.75 11.90 -1.54
N GLY A 236 5.41 10.64 -1.80
CA GLY A 236 5.75 9.93 -3.03
C GLY A 236 4.59 9.82 -4.01
N THR A 237 4.92 9.74 -5.31
CA THR A 237 3.97 9.45 -6.39
C THR A 237 4.31 8.13 -7.07
N TYR A 238 3.32 7.27 -7.31
CA TYR A 238 3.50 5.97 -7.96
C TYR A 238 4.19 6.03 -9.34
N SER A 239 3.77 6.91 -10.24
CA SER A 239 4.44 7.07 -11.55
C SER A 239 4.05 8.36 -12.25
N ASN A 240 5.03 9.04 -12.84
CA ASN A 240 4.79 10.00 -13.91
C ASN A 240 4.91 9.28 -15.26
N ARG A 241 3.76 8.98 -15.88
CA ARG A 241 3.62 8.26 -17.16
C ARG A 241 4.46 8.84 -18.30
N VAL A 242 4.91 10.09 -18.20
CA VAL A 242 5.76 10.76 -19.20
C VAL A 242 7.24 10.40 -19.05
N SER A 243 7.72 10.22 -17.82
CA SER A 243 9.15 10.03 -17.53
C SER A 243 9.54 8.59 -17.20
N GLY A 244 8.56 7.72 -16.94
CA GLY A 244 8.81 6.36 -16.43
C GLY A 244 9.41 6.31 -15.01
N LYS A 245 9.55 7.47 -14.34
CA LYS A 245 10.06 7.64 -12.98
C LYS A 245 8.95 8.09 -12.04
N GLY A 246 9.08 7.76 -10.76
CA GLY A 246 8.33 8.36 -9.67
C GLY A 246 9.03 9.64 -9.16
N GLY A 247 8.33 10.40 -8.32
CA GLY A 247 8.89 11.53 -7.61
C GLY A 247 8.64 11.39 -6.11
N LEU A 248 9.65 11.72 -5.31
CA LEU A 248 9.57 11.82 -3.87
C LEU A 248 9.90 13.25 -3.45
N ARG A 249 8.96 13.92 -2.78
CA ARG A 249 9.07 15.33 -2.40
C ARG A 249 9.13 15.45 -0.90
N SER A 250 10.05 16.22 -0.35
CA SER A 250 10.04 16.53 1.08
C SER A 250 9.36 17.87 1.34
N PHE A 251 8.70 17.95 2.48
CA PHE A 251 7.97 19.12 2.93
C PHE A 251 8.32 19.45 4.38
N SER A 252 8.64 20.72 4.61
CA SER A 252 8.53 21.34 5.93
C SER A 252 7.05 21.43 6.30
N VAL A 253 6.68 20.88 7.45
CA VAL A 253 5.34 21.06 8.03
C VAL A 253 5.33 22.38 8.80
N LYS A 254 4.60 23.38 8.29
CA LYS A 254 4.36 24.63 9.02
C LYS A 254 3.08 24.49 9.84
N LYS A 255 3.15 24.97 11.08
CA LYS A 255 2.06 24.96 12.06
C LYS A 255 1.77 26.40 12.44
N GLU A 256 0.54 26.82 12.24
CA GLU A 256 0.05 28.14 12.62
C GLU A 256 -1.15 27.97 13.57
N GLN A 257 -1.30 28.89 14.52
CA GLN A 257 -2.48 28.90 15.39
C GLN A 257 -3.63 29.61 14.67
N GLY A 258 -4.64 28.85 14.28
CA GLY A 258 -5.89 29.37 13.74
C GLY A 258 -6.97 29.54 14.81
N ALA A 259 -8.12 30.08 14.40
CA ALA A 259 -9.27 30.31 15.28
C ALA A 259 -9.89 29.00 15.83
N GLU A 260 -9.84 27.91 15.05
CA GLU A 260 -10.42 26.61 15.39
C GLU A 260 -9.37 25.57 15.82
N GLY A 261 -8.12 25.98 16.01
CA GLY A 261 -7.02 25.08 16.39
C GLY A 261 -5.78 25.24 15.50
N GLN A 262 -4.93 24.22 15.51
CA GLN A 262 -3.71 24.22 14.70
C GLN A 262 -4.05 24.06 13.22
N VAL A 263 -3.47 24.92 12.39
CA VAL A 263 -3.56 24.88 10.93
C VAL A 263 -2.21 24.48 10.36
N PHE A 264 -2.21 23.43 9.56
CA PHE A 264 -1.04 22.87 8.90
C PHE A 264 -0.94 23.37 7.47
N SER A 265 0.28 23.65 7.02
CA SER A 265 0.60 23.80 5.61
C SER A 265 1.91 23.09 5.27
N LEU A 266 2.02 22.63 4.02
CA LEU A 266 3.19 21.92 3.53
C LEU A 266 4.01 22.84 2.62
N GLN A 267 5.23 23.15 3.03
CA GLN A 267 6.19 23.89 2.23
C GLN A 267 7.17 22.90 1.60
N GLN A 268 7.07 22.70 0.27
CA GLN A 268 7.99 21.81 -0.45
C GLN A 268 9.42 22.34 -0.36
N GLU A 269 10.38 21.46 -0.03
CA GLU A 269 11.79 21.81 0.03
C GLU A 269 12.59 21.22 -1.13
N GLU A 270 12.48 19.92 -1.35
CA GLU A 270 13.20 19.21 -2.41
C GLU A 270 12.31 18.18 -3.09
N GLN A 271 12.73 17.81 -4.29
CA GLN A 271 12.16 16.70 -5.05
C GLN A 271 13.28 15.86 -5.64
N ILE A 272 13.23 14.57 -5.36
CA ILE A 272 14.10 13.57 -5.97
C ILE A 272 13.31 12.66 -6.90
N ALA A 273 13.96 12.21 -7.96
CA ALA A 273 13.38 11.19 -8.82
C ALA A 273 13.67 9.80 -8.22
N ILE A 274 12.66 8.96 -8.19
CA ILE A 274 12.72 7.58 -7.72
C ILE A 274 12.29 6.64 -8.85
N PRO A 275 12.50 5.32 -8.75
CA PRO A 275 11.99 4.36 -9.72
C PRO A 275 10.49 4.56 -9.98
N GLY A 276 10.04 4.31 -11.20
CA GLY A 276 8.62 4.26 -11.51
C GLY A 276 7.96 3.07 -10.83
N TYR A 277 6.65 3.17 -10.61
CA TYR A 277 5.86 2.17 -9.88
C TYR A 277 6.28 2.03 -8.42
N ALA A 278 6.71 3.13 -7.79
CA ALA A 278 7.05 3.14 -6.37
C ALA A 278 5.77 3.16 -5.52
N ASN A 279 5.68 2.28 -4.54
CA ASN A 279 4.50 2.14 -3.67
C ASN A 279 4.78 2.55 -2.23
N GLY A 280 6.06 2.65 -1.85
CA GLY A 280 6.46 3.04 -0.51
C GLY A 280 7.91 3.52 -0.46
N ALA A 281 8.22 4.24 0.61
CA ALA A 281 9.59 4.59 0.94
C ALA A 281 9.76 4.68 2.46
N ALA A 282 10.93 4.32 2.95
CA ALA A 282 11.33 4.51 4.34
C ALA A 282 12.81 4.88 4.41
N PHE A 283 13.18 5.61 5.45
CA PHE A 283 14.58 5.83 5.78
C PHE A 283 15.02 4.81 6.81
N LEU A 284 16.19 4.20 6.58
CA LEU A 284 16.83 3.22 7.44
C LEU A 284 18.19 3.77 7.87
N GLU A 285 18.39 3.91 9.17
CA GLU A 285 19.68 4.28 9.75
C GLU A 285 20.40 3.03 10.25
N GLN A 286 21.59 2.76 9.71
CA GLN A 286 22.38 1.61 10.13
C GLN A 286 23.88 1.88 10.00
N GLY A 287 24.63 1.57 11.06
CA GLY A 287 26.10 1.68 11.06
C GLY A 287 26.60 3.10 10.78
N GLY A 288 25.88 4.12 11.26
CA GLY A 288 26.19 5.53 11.01
C GLY A 288 25.87 6.04 9.60
N ASN A 289 25.24 5.20 8.75
CA ASN A 289 24.79 5.59 7.42
C ASN A 289 23.26 5.67 7.39
N THR A 290 22.74 6.56 6.55
CA THR A 290 21.30 6.66 6.26
C THR A 290 21.04 6.12 4.86
N TYR A 291 19.98 5.33 4.73
CA TYR A 291 19.53 4.74 3.48
C TYR A 291 18.08 5.12 3.20
N LEU A 292 17.80 5.59 1.98
CA LEU A 292 16.44 5.65 1.46
C LEU A 292 16.12 4.30 0.81
N VAL A 293 15.16 3.59 1.39
CA VAL A 293 14.64 2.32 0.87
C VAL A 293 13.35 2.60 0.12
N VAL A 294 13.25 2.16 -1.14
CA VAL A 294 12.07 2.37 -2.00
C VAL A 294 11.53 1.04 -2.48
N THR A 295 10.25 0.76 -2.22
CA THR A 295 9.54 -0.40 -2.74
C THR A 295 8.85 -0.05 -4.04
N THR A 296 8.88 -0.98 -4.99
CA THR A 296 8.15 -0.86 -6.25
C THR A 296 7.32 -2.10 -6.54
N SER A 297 6.14 -1.90 -7.13
CA SER A 297 5.23 -2.98 -7.52
C SER A 297 4.51 -2.65 -8.82
N LYS A 298 4.48 -3.60 -9.75
CA LYS A 298 3.67 -3.51 -10.98
C LYS A 298 2.37 -4.30 -10.89
N GLY A 299 1.98 -4.70 -9.67
CA GLY A 299 0.81 -5.52 -9.43
C GLY A 299 1.09 -7.03 -9.47
N ARG A 300 0.03 -7.81 -9.29
CA ARG A 300 0.03 -9.25 -8.97
C ARG A 300 0.78 -10.23 -9.85
N TYR A 301 1.15 -9.84 -11.06
CA TYR A 301 1.83 -10.70 -12.04
C TYR A 301 3.35 -10.47 -12.09
N PHE A 302 3.84 -9.47 -11.36
CA PHE A 302 5.22 -9.05 -11.41
C PHE A 302 5.81 -9.06 -10.01
N ASP A 303 7.06 -9.49 -9.91
CA ASP A 303 7.85 -9.35 -8.70
C ASP A 303 7.95 -7.87 -8.30
N SER A 304 7.99 -7.63 -7.00
CA SER A 304 8.35 -6.31 -6.47
C SER A 304 9.86 -6.16 -6.44
N GLU A 305 10.35 -4.93 -6.54
CA GLU A 305 11.77 -4.61 -6.34
C GLU A 305 11.91 -3.61 -5.19
N VAL A 306 12.89 -3.85 -4.32
CA VAL A 306 13.27 -2.96 -3.22
C VAL A 306 14.64 -2.37 -3.53
N TYR A 307 14.72 -1.05 -3.61
CA TYR A 307 15.94 -0.30 -3.93
C TYR A 307 16.50 0.35 -2.67
N PHE A 308 17.83 0.33 -2.52
CA PHE A 308 18.54 0.91 -1.39
C PHE A 308 19.45 2.02 -1.90
N TYR A 309 19.14 3.25 -1.52
CA TYR A 309 19.94 4.43 -1.85
C TYR A 309 20.68 4.91 -0.62
N LYS A 310 22.01 4.79 -0.62
CA LYS A 310 22.83 5.41 0.42
C LYS A 310 22.75 6.92 0.30
N VAL A 311 22.44 7.59 1.40
CA VAL A 311 22.38 9.06 1.50
C VAL A 311 23.75 9.56 1.91
N ALA A 312 24.28 10.54 1.18
CA ALA A 312 25.48 11.27 1.56
C ALA A 312 25.29 12.76 1.32
N GLU A 313 25.93 13.59 2.13
CA GLU A 313 25.89 15.04 1.97
C GLU A 313 26.92 15.50 0.94
N ASP A 314 26.50 16.37 0.03
CA ASP A 314 27.37 17.11 -0.86
C ASP A 314 28.11 18.19 -0.06
N CYS A 315 29.44 18.07 0.05
CA CYS A 315 30.27 18.98 0.83
C CYS A 315 30.31 20.44 0.31
N PHE A 316 29.89 20.69 -0.93
CA PHE A 316 29.84 22.03 -1.50
C PHE A 316 28.46 22.66 -1.38
N THR A 317 27.39 21.86 -1.53
CA THR A 317 26.02 22.37 -1.57
C THR A 317 25.23 22.12 -0.29
N GLY A 318 25.72 21.25 0.60
CA GLY A 318 25.01 20.77 1.80
C GLY A 318 23.75 19.96 1.50
N ARG A 319 23.58 19.51 0.25
CA ARG A 319 22.39 18.75 -0.18
C ARG A 319 22.63 17.26 -0.08
N ASN A 320 21.56 16.52 0.15
CA ASN A 320 21.61 15.06 0.10
C ASN A 320 21.74 14.55 -1.34
N LEU A 321 22.71 13.67 -1.54
CA LEU A 321 22.91 12.84 -2.73
C LEU A 321 22.48 11.41 -2.40
N TYR A 322 21.84 10.76 -3.37
CA TYR A 322 21.24 9.43 -3.23
C TYR A 322 21.92 8.47 -4.19
N TYR A 323 22.72 7.55 -3.66
CA TYR A 323 23.52 6.60 -4.42
C TYR A 323 22.89 5.23 -4.35
N LEU A 324 22.43 4.69 -5.49
CA LEU A 324 21.92 3.33 -5.54
C LEU A 324 23.04 2.36 -5.16
N GLU A 325 22.90 1.71 -4.00
CA GLU A 325 23.88 0.74 -3.50
C GLU A 325 23.49 -0.67 -3.95
N LYS A 326 22.20 -1.01 -3.89
CA LYS A 326 21.68 -2.30 -4.36
C LYS A 326 20.17 -2.29 -4.59
N SER A 327 19.67 -3.37 -5.21
CA SER A 327 18.26 -3.73 -5.20
C SER A 327 18.07 -5.22 -4.98
N CYS A 328 16.88 -5.62 -4.53
CA CYS A 328 16.53 -7.03 -4.36
C CYS A 328 15.06 -7.29 -4.73
N GLN A 329 14.80 -8.54 -5.15
CA GLN A 329 13.46 -8.97 -5.56
C GLN A 329 12.66 -9.44 -4.36
N PHE A 330 11.42 -8.95 -4.25
CA PHE A 330 10.46 -9.29 -3.20
C PHE A 330 9.18 -9.88 -3.84
N PRO A 331 8.33 -10.57 -3.06
CA PRO A 331 7.03 -11.05 -3.53
C PRO A 331 6.18 -9.94 -4.17
N PRO A 332 5.24 -10.27 -5.06
CA PRO A 332 4.43 -9.29 -5.76
C PRO A 332 3.64 -8.40 -4.81
N MET A 333 3.42 -7.16 -5.25
CA MET A 333 2.56 -6.20 -4.54
C MET A 333 3.07 -5.84 -3.13
N ALA A 334 4.39 -5.68 -3.00
CA ALA A 334 4.97 -4.94 -1.89
C ALA A 334 4.52 -3.47 -2.00
N GLU A 335 3.77 -3.03 -1.00
CA GLU A 335 3.25 -1.67 -0.92
C GLU A 335 4.22 -0.80 -0.13
N GLU A 336 3.90 -0.45 1.12
CA GLU A 336 4.75 0.35 1.99
C GLU A 336 5.58 -0.51 2.96
N LEU A 337 6.62 0.12 3.51
CA LEU A 337 7.47 -0.45 4.55
C LEU A 337 7.74 0.57 5.65
N VAL A 338 8.05 0.07 6.84
CA VAL A 338 8.55 0.90 7.96
C VAL A 338 9.76 0.25 8.61
N CYS A 339 10.73 1.07 9.02
CA CYS A 339 11.93 0.61 9.72
C CYS A 339 11.87 1.01 11.20
N ASP A 340 12.28 0.09 12.06
CA ASP A 340 12.29 0.19 13.53
C ASP A 340 13.70 -0.21 14.01
N GLY A 341 14.72 0.48 13.48
CA GLY A 341 16.14 0.19 13.76
C GLY A 341 16.57 -1.22 13.31
N GLY A 342 16.39 -2.21 14.17
CA GLY A 342 16.80 -3.60 13.93
C GLY A 342 15.94 -4.37 12.92
N ARG A 343 14.73 -3.88 12.60
CA ARG A 343 13.79 -4.56 11.71
C ARG A 343 13.21 -3.62 10.66
N ALA A 344 12.89 -4.20 9.51
CA ALA A 344 11.99 -3.59 8.54
C ALA A 344 10.72 -4.43 8.43
N TYR A 345 9.56 -3.78 8.42
CA TYR A 345 8.27 -4.43 8.25
C TYR A 345 7.73 -4.09 6.88
N PHE A 346 7.48 -5.11 6.06
CA PHE A 346 6.93 -4.97 4.72
C PHE A 346 5.46 -5.33 4.70
N LEU A 347 4.66 -4.45 4.12
CA LEU A 347 3.25 -4.67 3.86
C LEU A 347 3.03 -5.06 2.39
N PHE A 348 2.14 -6.01 2.16
CA PHE A 348 1.76 -6.45 0.82
C PHE A 348 0.24 -6.42 0.68
N GLU A 349 -0.26 -5.95 -0.46
CA GLU A 349 -1.70 -6.03 -0.76
C GLU A 349 -2.11 -7.40 -1.32
N SER A 350 -1.14 -8.28 -1.58
CA SER A 350 -1.30 -9.46 -2.44
C SER A 350 -2.30 -10.52 -1.99
N SER A 351 -2.67 -10.48 -0.72
CA SER A 351 -3.64 -11.37 -0.08
C SER A 351 -5.05 -10.81 0.02
N ALA A 352 -5.30 -9.58 -0.45
CA ALA A 352 -6.63 -9.00 -0.47
C ALA A 352 -7.61 -9.84 -1.31
N THR A 353 -8.90 -9.85 -0.94
CA THR A 353 -9.90 -10.72 -1.58
C THR A 353 -10.00 -10.53 -3.09
N CYS A 354 -9.88 -9.30 -3.58
CA CYS A 354 -9.91 -8.99 -5.01
C CYS A 354 -8.78 -9.68 -5.80
N TYR A 355 -7.70 -10.10 -5.13
CA TYR A 355 -6.53 -10.77 -5.72
C TYR A 355 -6.50 -12.27 -5.47
N SER A 356 -7.63 -12.83 -5.02
CA SER A 356 -7.78 -14.27 -4.78
C SER A 356 -8.62 -14.98 -5.85
N THR A 357 -9.28 -14.22 -6.73
CA THR A 357 -10.19 -14.77 -7.75
C THR A 357 -9.44 -15.32 -8.97
N PRO A 358 -9.93 -16.38 -9.66
CA PRO A 358 -9.16 -17.12 -10.67
C PRO A 358 -8.48 -16.28 -11.76
N TYR A 359 -9.11 -15.19 -12.21
CA TYR A 359 -8.56 -14.32 -13.27
C TYR A 359 -7.70 -13.17 -12.76
N TRP A 360 -7.74 -12.90 -11.45
CA TRP A 360 -7.05 -11.78 -10.81
C TRP A 360 -6.13 -12.27 -9.70
N LYS A 361 -5.81 -13.56 -9.70
CA LYS A 361 -5.11 -14.25 -8.62
C LYS A 361 -3.65 -13.82 -8.58
N CYS A 362 -3.14 -13.47 -7.39
CA CYS A 362 -1.71 -13.45 -7.15
C CYS A 362 -1.20 -14.89 -6.92
N SER A 363 -0.18 -15.30 -7.67
CA SER A 363 0.41 -16.64 -7.54
C SER A 363 1.19 -16.82 -6.24
N TYR A 364 1.75 -15.73 -5.72
CA TYR A 364 2.62 -15.73 -4.53
C TYR A 364 2.11 -14.71 -3.49
N PRO A 365 0.94 -14.97 -2.87
CA PRO A 365 0.32 -14.04 -1.93
C PRO A 365 1.08 -14.01 -0.58
N VAL A 366 1.09 -12.84 0.02
CA VAL A 366 1.64 -12.56 1.36
C VAL A 366 0.51 -12.04 2.24
N ASP A 367 0.17 -12.79 3.28
CA ASP A 367 -0.99 -12.58 4.16
C ASP A 367 -0.64 -11.97 5.52
N ARG A 368 0.60 -11.53 5.66
CA ARG A 368 1.16 -11.04 6.91
C ARG A 368 2.03 -9.82 6.67
N ILE A 369 2.10 -8.98 7.69
CA ILE A 369 3.12 -7.93 7.79
C ILE A 369 4.42 -8.66 8.10
N CYS A 370 5.33 -8.69 7.13
CA CYS A 370 6.55 -9.47 7.21
C CYS A 370 7.65 -8.65 7.86
N ALA A 371 8.08 -9.07 9.05
CA ALA A 371 9.30 -8.58 9.66
C ALA A 371 10.50 -9.22 8.96
N VAL A 372 11.49 -8.40 8.63
CA VAL A 372 12.79 -8.84 8.15
C VAL A 372 13.92 -8.17 8.94
N SER A 373 15.04 -8.86 9.06
CA SER A 373 16.26 -8.30 9.66
C SER A 373 16.75 -7.11 8.85
N ALA A 374 16.75 -5.90 9.43
CA ALA A 374 17.24 -4.71 8.73
C ALA A 374 18.74 -4.83 8.40
N SER A 375 19.51 -5.45 9.31
CA SER A 375 20.94 -5.60 9.13
C SER A 375 21.33 -6.56 8.02
N GLU A 376 20.62 -7.68 7.90
CA GLU A 376 20.85 -8.63 6.81
C GLU A 376 20.28 -8.10 5.49
N LEU A 377 19.15 -7.39 5.57
CA LEU A 377 18.53 -6.71 4.44
C LEU A 377 19.51 -5.73 3.79
N LEU A 378 20.39 -5.06 4.54
CA LEU A 378 21.49 -4.25 4.01
C LEU A 378 22.77 -5.04 3.73
N GLY A 379 23.18 -5.97 4.60
CA GLY A 379 24.46 -6.68 4.53
C GLY A 379 24.63 -7.69 3.39
N ASN A 380 23.54 -8.25 2.85
CA ASN A 380 23.65 -9.23 1.76
C ASN A 380 23.77 -8.54 0.37
N HIS A 381 24.93 -8.60 -0.27
CA HIS A 381 25.18 -8.08 -1.63
C HIS A 381 24.67 -9.02 -2.75
N GLN A 382 23.52 -9.68 -2.58
CA GLN A 382 22.85 -10.35 -3.69
C GLN A 382 22.13 -9.29 -4.54
N GLY A 383 22.76 -8.84 -5.64
CA GLY A 383 22.03 -8.11 -6.68
C GLY A 383 22.69 -6.92 -7.36
N ILE A 384 24.00 -6.94 -7.67
CA ILE A 384 24.41 -6.25 -8.91
C ILE A 384 23.95 -7.16 -10.05
N ARG A 385 22.72 -6.96 -10.55
CA ARG A 385 22.48 -7.27 -11.97
C ARG A 385 23.42 -6.35 -12.73
N LYS A 386 24.57 -6.89 -13.15
CA LYS A 386 25.41 -6.27 -14.19
C LYS A 386 24.45 -5.85 -15.30
N LEU A 387 24.24 -4.56 -15.46
CA LEU A 387 23.95 -4.00 -16.77
C LEU A 387 25.17 -4.41 -17.61
N GLN A 388 25.01 -5.50 -18.35
CA GLN A 388 26.06 -6.07 -19.18
C GLN A 388 26.35 -5.05 -20.29
N GLY A 389 27.44 -4.30 -20.10
CA GLY A 389 27.90 -3.23 -20.97
C GLY A 389 28.39 -2.05 -20.15
N MET A 390 29.66 -2.12 -19.72
CA MET A 390 30.52 -1.08 -19.12
C MET A 390 31.20 -1.56 -17.83
N ALA A 391 31.98 -2.64 -17.94
CA ALA A 391 32.88 -3.07 -16.88
C ALA A 391 34.31 -3.12 -17.42
N GLU A 392 34.91 -1.94 -17.55
CA GLU A 392 36.34 -1.65 -17.48
C GLU A 392 36.43 -0.19 -17.00
N TYR A 393 37.49 0.18 -16.27
CA TYR A 393 37.66 1.39 -15.45
C TYR A 393 37.18 1.27 -13.99
N PHE A 394 37.84 0.36 -13.25
CA PHE A 394 38.06 0.51 -11.81
C PHE A 394 39.48 1.04 -11.62
N LEU A 395 39.64 2.06 -10.77
CA LEU A 395 40.85 2.86 -10.49
C LEU A 395 41.05 4.09 -11.41
N GLU A 396 40.13 5.05 -11.29
CA GLU A 396 40.37 6.51 -11.26
C GLU A 396 39.00 7.20 -11.44
N GLY A 397 38.65 8.11 -10.54
CA GLY A 397 37.42 8.91 -10.66
C GLY A 397 36.28 8.46 -9.76
N VAL A 398 36.21 9.08 -8.58
CA VAL A 398 34.96 9.30 -7.83
C VAL A 398 34.05 10.16 -8.71
N CYS A 399 33.34 9.56 -9.66
CA CYS A 399 32.27 10.15 -10.46
C CYS A 399 31.58 9.01 -11.21
N CYS A 400 30.24 9.03 -11.29
CA CYS A 400 29.39 8.11 -12.08
C CYS A 400 28.86 6.84 -11.39
N LEU A 401 28.30 6.96 -10.18
CA LEU A 401 27.00 6.33 -9.93
C LEU A 401 25.91 7.29 -10.46
N PRO A 402 24.75 6.84 -10.95
CA PRO A 402 23.69 7.75 -11.37
C PRO A 402 23.20 8.52 -10.15
N ALA A 403 23.76 9.70 -9.93
CA ALA A 403 23.31 10.64 -8.92
C ALA A 403 21.90 11.10 -9.32
N TYR A 404 20.91 10.83 -8.48
CA TYR A 404 19.58 11.40 -8.67
C TYR A 404 19.63 12.84 -8.18
N ILE A 405 19.67 13.77 -9.13
CA ILE A 405 19.78 15.20 -8.88
C ILE A 405 18.46 15.74 -8.30
N CYS A 406 18.55 16.44 -7.17
CA CYS A 406 17.48 17.27 -6.61
C CYS A 406 17.06 18.34 -7.63
N ASN A 407 15.81 18.26 -8.12
CA ASN A 407 15.35 19.18 -9.15
C ASN A 407 14.70 20.42 -8.53
N SER A 408 15.41 21.55 -8.48
CA SER A 408 14.88 22.82 -7.99
C SER A 408 14.13 23.57 -9.10
N TYR A 409 12.98 23.08 -9.55
CA TYR A 409 12.04 23.91 -10.31
C TYR A 409 10.94 24.36 -9.37
N TRP A 410 10.82 25.69 -9.22
CA TRP A 410 9.68 26.53 -8.78
C TRP A 410 10.15 27.71 -7.90
N LYS A 411 11.01 28.57 -8.47
CA LYS A 411 11.07 30.00 -8.11
C LYS A 411 11.12 30.81 -9.39
N LYS A 412 9.94 31.22 -9.89
CA LYS A 412 9.66 32.44 -10.69
C LYS A 412 8.34 32.30 -11.44
N ARG A 413 7.25 32.77 -10.81
CA ARG A 413 6.12 33.40 -11.51
C ARG A 413 5.52 34.47 -10.61
N ARG A 414 6.11 35.66 -10.64
CA ARG A 414 5.44 36.95 -10.42
C ARG A 414 6.24 38.02 -11.16
N LEU A 415 5.50 38.96 -11.74
CA LEU A 415 5.93 40.18 -12.47
C LEU A 415 6.08 40.06 -13.98
N TRP A 416 4.93 39.99 -14.68
CA TRP A 416 4.59 40.74 -15.91
C TRP A 416 3.05 40.82 -15.84
N GLY A 417 2.32 41.94 -15.81
CA GLY A 417 2.55 43.31 -16.25
C GLY A 417 1.23 43.72 -16.89
N TRP A 418 0.42 44.54 -16.21
CA TRP A 418 -0.68 45.28 -16.83
C TRP A 418 -0.57 46.73 -16.35
N GLY A 419 0.22 47.48 -17.09
CA GLY A 419 0.09 48.92 -17.17
C GLY A 419 -0.34 49.25 -18.58
N THR A 420 -1.53 49.79 -18.74
CA THR A 420 -1.86 50.79 -19.76
C THR A 420 -2.98 51.65 -19.22
N ALA A 421 -2.71 52.94 -19.19
CA ALA A 421 -3.61 54.01 -18.83
C ALA A 421 -4.72 54.19 -19.88
N ALA A 422 -5.92 54.49 -19.39
CA ALA A 422 -6.81 55.56 -19.87
C ALA A 422 -7.82 55.84 -18.75
#